data_AF-A0A843IUL5-F1
#
_entry.id   AF-A0A843IUL5-F1
#
_cell.length_a   1.000
_cell.length_b   1.000
_cell.length_c   1.000
_cell.angle_alpha   90.00
_cell.angle_beta   90.00
_cell.angle_gamma   90.00
#
_symmetry.space_group_name_H-M   'P 1'
#
loop_
_entity.id
_entity.type
_entity.pdbx_description
1 polymer ?
#
loop_
_entity_poly.entity_id
_entity_poly.type
_entity_poly.pdbx_seq_one_letter_code
_entity_poly.pdbx_strand_id
1 'polypeptide(L)' 'MRAALYARVSTDDQAREGFSLDAQIKRMTAYCRVRGWDVADIYRDEGYSGR' A
#
# COMPACT_ATOMS: atom_id res chain seq x y z
N MET A 1 8.85 6.91 -15.97
CA MET A 1 9.22 7.18 -14.56
C MET A 1 8.92 5.91 -13.77
N ARG A 2 9.80 5.50 -12.86
CA ARG A 2 9.59 4.30 -12.02
C ARG A 2 9.20 4.71 -10.61
N ALA A 3 8.23 4.02 -10.00
CA ALA A 3 7.73 4.29 -8.66
C ALA A 3 7.74 3.02 -7.81
N ALA A 4 8.04 3.16 -6.52
CA ALA A 4 7.82 2.12 -5.52
C ALA A 4 6.61 2.49 -4.66
N LEU A 5 5.78 1.53 -4.31
CA LEU A 5 4.62 1.74 -3.46
C LEU A 5 4.90 1.20 -2.06
N TYR A 6 4.52 1.94 -1.01
CA TYR A 6 4.62 1.50 0.37
C TYR A 6 3.25 1.67 1.05
N ALA A 7 2.72 0.60 1.61
CA ALA A 7 1.47 0.59 2.34
C ALA A 7 1.71 0.05 3.76
N ARG A 8 1.12 0.70 4.77
CA ARG A 8 1.23 0.27 6.17
C ARG A 8 -0.08 0.39 6.93
N VAL A 9 -0.22 -0.41 7.99
CA VAL A 9 -1.22 -0.24 9.05
C VAL A 9 -0.51 -0.09 10.40
N SER A 10 -1.15 0.59 11.35
CA SER A 10 -0.60 0.77 12.70
C SER A 10 -1.21 -0.17 13.75
N THR A 11 -2.37 -0.75 13.45
CA THR A 11 -3.04 -1.74 14.29
C THR A 11 -3.69 -2.82 13.42
N ASP A 12 -3.88 -4.02 13.97
CA ASP A 12 -4.58 -5.13 13.31
C ASP A 12 -6.02 -4.76 12.91
N ASP A 13 -6.70 -3.94 13.70
CA ASP A 13 -8.08 -3.53 13.43
C ASP A 13 -8.19 -2.66 12.17
N GLN A 14 -7.18 -1.81 11.91
CA GLN A 14 -7.13 -1.01 10.68
C GLN A 14 -6.99 -1.87 9.43
N ALA A 15 -6.34 -3.04 9.53
CA ALA A 15 -6.25 -3.99 8.42
C ALA A 15 -7.62 -4.61 8.09
N ARG A 16 -8.51 -4.76 9.08
CA ARG A 16 -9.81 -5.44 8.97
C ARG A 16 -10.97 -4.52 8.59
N GLU A 17 -10.99 -3.27 9.05
CA GLU A 17 -12.20 -2.41 8.98
C GLU A 17 -12.28 -1.42 7.79
N GLY A 18 -11.43 -1.53 6.77
CA GLY A 18 -11.59 -0.77 5.52
C GLY A 18 -10.49 0.24 5.17
N PHE A 19 -9.44 0.33 5.99
CA PHE A 19 -8.13 0.89 5.62
C PHE A 19 -7.13 -0.20 5.24
N SER A 20 -7.62 -1.27 4.61
CA SER A 20 -6.80 -2.42 4.26
C SER A 20 -5.65 -2.00 3.34
N LEU A 21 -4.51 -2.68 3.49
CA LEU A 21 -3.34 -2.46 2.65
C LEU A 21 -3.67 -2.60 1.16
N ASP A 22 -4.56 -3.52 0.82
CA ASP A 22 -5.02 -3.72 -0.56
C ASP A 22 -5.78 -2.50 -1.12
N ALA A 23 -6.60 -1.83 -0.29
CA ALA A 23 -7.27 -0.60 -0.71
C ALA A 23 -6.26 0.53 -0.97
N GLN A 24 -5.23 0.66 -0.11
CA GLN A 24 -4.14 1.62 -0.29
C GLN A 24 -3.38 1.36 -1.59
N ILE A 25 -2.98 0.10 -1.81
CA ILE A 25 -2.23 -0.33 -3.01
C ILE A 25 -3.06 -0.10 -4.27
N LYS A 26 -4.34 -0.48 -4.27
CA LYS A 26 -5.23 -0.27 -5.42
C LYS A 26 -5.31 1.20 -5.82
N ARG A 27 -5.43 2.11 -4.84
CA ARG A 27 -5.46 3.55 -5.08
C ARG A 27 -4.15 4.08 -5.65
N MET A 28 -3.01 3.67 -5.08
CA MET A 28 -1.68 4.08 -5.55
C MET A 28 -1.36 3.55 -6.96
N THR A 29 -1.72 2.30 -7.25
CA THR A 29 -1.54 1.71 -8.59
C THR A 29 -2.40 2.42 -9.64
N ALA A 30 -3.65 2.75 -9.32
CA ALA A 30 -4.52 3.52 -10.20
C ALA A 30 -3.92 4.90 -10.51
N TYR A 31 -3.35 5.56 -9.50
CA TYR A 31 -2.65 6.83 -9.68
C TYR A 31 -1.43 6.70 -10.61
N CYS A 32 -0.56 5.71 -10.38
CA CYS A 32 0.60 5.45 -11.24
C CYS A 32 0.18 5.18 -12.69
N ARG A 33 -0.90 4.41 -12.89
CA ARG A 33 -1.46 4.13 -14.22
C ARG A 33 -1.89 5.39 -14.94
N VAL A 34 -2.65 6.28 -14.28
CA VAL A 34 -3.10 7.56 -14.87
C VAL A 34 -1.91 8.46 -15.22
N ARG A 35 -0.80 8.36 -14.47
CA ARG A 35 0.42 9.14 -14.68
C ARG A 35 1.40 8.51 -15.68
N GLY A 36 1.14 7.30 -16.17
CA GLY A 36 2.06 6.55 -17.03
C GLY A 36 3.37 6.16 -16.32
N TRP A 37 3.29 5.87 -15.01
CA TRP A 37 4.43 5.44 -14.21
C TRP A 37 4.47 3.92 -14.09
N ASP A 38 5.68 3.37 -14.17
CA ASP A 38 5.91 1.94 -13.96
C ASP A 38 6.08 1.67 -12.47
N VAL A 39 5.22 0.83 -11.90
CA VAL A 39 5.39 0.35 -10.53
C VAL A 39 6.49 -0.71 -10.52
N ALA A 40 7.61 -0.39 -9.87
CA ALA A 40 8.78 -1.25 -9.79
C ALA A 40 8.62 -2.32 -8.70
N ASP A 41 8.04 -1.97 -7.56
CA ASP A 41 7.82 -2.88 -6.42
C ASP A 41 6.74 -2.32 -5.47
N ILE A 42 6.18 -3.19 -4.62
CA ILE A 42 5.15 -2.87 -3.63
C ILE A 42 5.54 -3.45 -2.27
N TYR A 43 5.83 -2.58 -1.33
CA TYR A 43 6.21 -2.92 0.04
C TYR A 43 4.99 -2.82 0.96
N ARG A 44 4.75 -3.89 1.73
CA ARG A 44 3.63 -4.01 2.66
C ARG A 44 4.18 -4.13 4.07
N ASP A 45 3.70 -3.29 4.96
CA ASP A 45 3.98 -3.34 6.40
C ASP A 45 2.66 -3.57 7.14
N GLU A 46 2.43 -4.83 7.50
CA GLU A 46 1.21 -5.26 8.20
C GLU A 46 1.18 -4.81 9.67
N GLY A 47 2.15 -4.02 10.12
CA GLY A 47 2.12 -3.43 11.45
C GLY A 47 2.42 -4.43 12.57
N TYR A 48 3.17 -5.51 12.29
CA TYR A 48 3.66 -6.43 13.31
C TYR A 48 4.48 -5.64 14.34
N SER A 49 3.83 -5.26 15.45
CA SER A 49 4.53 -4.72 16.60
C SER A 49 5.50 -5.79 17.09
N GLY A 50 6.79 -5.47 17.00
CA GLY A 50 7.85 -6.29 17.60
C GLY A 50 7.51 -6.46 19.07
N ARG A 51 7.29 -7.71 19.48
CA ARG A 51 7.06 -8.07 20.88
C ARG A 51 8.39 -8.27 21.58
#